data_AF-A0A1G1F947-F1
#
_entry.id   AF-A0A1G1F947-F1
#
_cell.length_a   1.000
_cell.length_b   1.000
_cell.length_c   1.000
_cell.angle_alpha   90.00
_cell.angle_beta   90.00
_cell.angle_gamma   90.00
#
_symmetry.space_group_name_H-M   'P 1'
#
loop_
_entity.id
_entity.type
_entity.pdbx_description
1 polymer ?
#
loop_
_entity_poly.entity_id
_entity_poly.type
_entity_poly.pdbx_seq_one_letter_code
_entity_poly.pdbx_strand_id
1 'polypeptide(L)'
;MSLDTMKVSPGFEKYMPIEYQDLVNNGPFGRQVKVTDMGKFKEIIEEHPMCAGCAMALFIRLTMIGLPNPEHTIIVGTAGCGRLAISQAAIPFIYGNYGDTNAVASGLKRGLEIRFPNQKKDVVVMAGDGGLIDIGFQQLMHAWFRQEKFTTIMLDNEVYGNTGGQESGMTMKGKIMKMAPRGKQVDKIDAIGLAKVSKVDYIARLTPTNPSRV
;
A
#
# COMPACT_ATOMS: atom_id res chain seq x y z
N MET A 1 5.39 6.49 -11.94
CA MET A 1 6.19 7.42 -12.78
C MET A 1 6.21 6.78 -14.14
N SER A 2 5.56 7.36 -15.15
CA SER A 2 5.63 6.78 -16.49
C SER A 2 6.94 7.20 -17.14
N LEU A 3 7.67 6.22 -17.69
CA LEU A 3 8.84 6.48 -18.54
C LEU A 3 8.48 7.33 -19.76
N ASP A 4 7.19 7.44 -20.12
CA ASP A 4 6.72 8.36 -21.15
C ASP A 4 6.64 9.80 -20.66
N THR A 5 6.43 10.01 -19.36
CA THR A 5 6.24 11.33 -18.75
C THR A 5 7.51 11.92 -18.14
N MET A 6 8.48 11.09 -17.76
CA MET A 6 9.74 11.53 -17.18
C MET A 6 10.89 10.78 -17.84
N LYS A 7 11.62 11.47 -18.73
CA LYS A 7 12.78 10.94 -19.45
C LYS A 7 14.02 11.72 -19.05
N VAL A 8 15.09 11.01 -18.73
CA VAL A 8 16.40 11.63 -18.57
C VAL A 8 16.88 12.10 -19.94
N SER A 9 17.53 13.26 -20.00
CA SER A 9 18.12 13.73 -21.25
C SER A 9 19.21 12.75 -21.70
N PRO A 10 19.29 12.38 -22.99
CA PRO A 10 20.20 11.33 -23.47
C PRO A 10 21.67 11.52 -23.05
N GLY A 11 22.14 12.75 -22.92
CA GLY A 11 23.52 13.05 -22.49
C GLY A 11 23.81 12.70 -21.01
N PHE A 12 22.78 12.57 -20.18
CA PHE A 12 22.88 12.32 -18.75
C PHE A 12 22.62 10.87 -18.35
N GLU A 13 22.11 10.04 -19.25
CA GLU A 13 21.71 8.66 -18.95
C GLU A 13 22.85 7.84 -18.34
N LYS A 14 24.06 7.95 -18.90
CA LYS A 14 25.27 7.26 -18.40
C LYS A 14 25.73 7.70 -17.01
N TYR A 15 25.26 8.84 -16.50
CA TYR A 15 25.60 9.37 -15.18
C TYR A 15 24.53 9.10 -14.13
N MET A 16 23.38 8.54 -14.53
CA MET A 16 22.35 8.16 -13.57
C MET A 16 22.83 6.98 -12.71
N PRO A 17 22.34 6.83 -11.47
CA PRO A 17 22.59 5.63 -10.66
C PRO A 17 22.28 4.36 -11.44
N ILE A 18 23.07 3.30 -11.23
CA ILE A 18 22.91 2.05 -11.98
C ILE A 18 21.55 1.41 -11.71
N GLU A 19 21.03 1.61 -10.50
CA GLU A 19 19.70 1.20 -10.04
C GLU A 19 18.60 1.87 -10.88
N TYR A 20 18.76 3.16 -11.16
CA TYR A 20 17.83 3.89 -12.01
C TYR A 20 17.91 3.40 -13.46
N GLN A 21 19.11 3.22 -14.01
CA GLN A 21 19.29 2.69 -15.36
C GLN A 21 18.67 1.29 -15.50
N ASP A 22 18.88 0.43 -14.51
CA ASP A 22 18.32 -0.92 -14.46
C ASP A 22 16.78 -0.89 -14.33
N LEU A 23 16.24 0.04 -13.54
CA LEU A 23 14.80 0.23 -13.42
C LEU A 23 14.17 0.70 -14.74
N VAL A 24 14.82 1.61 -15.47
CA VAL A 24 14.33 2.08 -16.78
C VAL A 24 14.34 0.95 -17.81
N ASN A 25 15.44 0.17 -17.85
CA ASN A 25 15.64 -0.86 -18.87
C ASN A 25 14.90 -2.16 -18.58
N ASN A 26 14.86 -2.56 -17.30
CA ASN A 26 14.40 -3.86 -16.85
C ASN A 26 13.23 -3.77 -15.85
N GLY A 27 12.67 -2.59 -15.59
CA GLY A 27 11.50 -2.42 -14.72
C GLY A 27 10.20 -3.02 -15.27
N PRO A 28 9.12 -3.06 -14.49
CA PRO A 28 7.82 -3.59 -14.94
C PRO A 28 6.95 -2.53 -15.64
N PHE A 29 7.41 -1.30 -15.83
CA PHE A 29 6.61 -0.23 -16.44
C PHE A 29 6.21 -0.58 -17.88
N GLY A 30 4.93 -0.40 -18.22
CA GLY A 30 4.40 -0.67 -19.56
C GLY A 30 4.29 -2.15 -19.95
N ARG A 31 4.54 -3.08 -19.02
CA ARG A 31 4.39 -4.53 -19.22
C ARG A 31 3.74 -5.20 -18.03
N GLN A 32 3.03 -6.30 -18.29
CA GLN A 32 2.45 -7.11 -17.22
C GLN A 32 3.47 -8.15 -16.76
N VAL A 33 3.76 -8.17 -15.45
CA VAL A 33 4.64 -9.16 -14.82
C VAL A 33 3.84 -10.03 -13.85
N LYS A 34 4.32 -11.24 -13.59
CA LYS A 34 3.72 -12.13 -12.59
C LYS A 34 4.70 -12.38 -11.45
N VAL A 35 4.18 -12.79 -10.30
CA VAL A 35 4.99 -13.23 -9.16
C VAL A 35 5.95 -14.36 -9.53
N THR A 36 5.59 -15.22 -10.48
CA THR A 36 6.48 -16.27 -11.02
C THR A 36 7.68 -15.75 -11.82
N ASP A 37 7.68 -14.46 -12.18
CA ASP A 37 8.76 -13.81 -12.91
C ASP A 37 9.71 -13.04 -12.00
N MET A 38 9.55 -13.13 -10.68
CA MET A 38 10.48 -12.55 -9.71
C MET A 38 11.93 -12.98 -10.02
N GLY A 39 12.84 -12.01 -9.98
CA GLY A 39 14.25 -12.19 -10.36
C GLY A 39 14.54 -12.09 -11.86
N LYS A 40 13.52 -12.02 -12.73
CA LYS A 40 13.68 -11.81 -14.20
C LYS A 40 13.49 -10.36 -14.63
N PHE A 41 13.08 -9.49 -13.72
CA PHE A 41 12.90 -8.06 -13.95
C PHE A 41 13.38 -7.29 -12.72
N LYS A 42 13.68 -6.01 -12.92
CA LYS A 42 14.01 -5.09 -11.85
C LYS A 42 12.73 -4.68 -11.14
N GLU A 43 12.60 -5.06 -9.87
CA GLU A 43 11.44 -4.67 -9.07
C GLU A 43 11.42 -3.17 -8.79
N ILE A 44 10.21 -2.61 -8.61
CA ILE A 44 10.05 -1.18 -8.34
C ILE A 44 10.34 -0.81 -6.89
N ILE A 45 10.42 -1.79 -5.99
CA ILE A 45 10.82 -1.60 -4.59
C ILE A 45 12.22 -2.17 -4.40
N GLU A 46 13.11 -1.37 -3.82
CA GLU A 46 14.49 -1.77 -3.54
C GLU A 46 14.74 -1.92 -2.04
N GLU A 47 15.75 -1.23 -1.51
CA GLU A 47 16.16 -1.27 -0.12
C GLU A 47 15.14 -0.57 0.77
N HIS A 48 14.82 -1.19 1.89
CA HIS A 48 13.93 -0.63 2.89
C HIS A 48 14.44 -0.92 4.31
N PRO A 49 14.19 -0.03 5.29
CA PRO A 49 14.67 -0.21 6.66
C PRO A 49 13.73 -1.10 7.51
N MET A 50 12.90 -1.95 6.89
CA MET A 50 12.03 -2.88 7.60
C MET A 50 12.84 -4.00 8.25
N CYS A 51 12.30 -4.57 9.34
CA CYS A 51 12.94 -5.67 10.04
C CYS A 51 13.22 -6.87 9.12
N ALA A 52 14.34 -7.56 9.35
CA ALA A 52 14.64 -8.82 8.68
C ALA A 52 13.51 -9.84 8.95
N GLY A 53 13.01 -10.48 7.88
CA GLY A 53 11.90 -11.43 7.97
C GLY A 53 10.51 -10.79 8.12
N CYS A 54 10.37 -9.47 7.95
CA CYS A 54 9.08 -8.81 8.05
C CYS A 54 8.11 -9.28 6.94
N ALA A 55 7.05 -10.00 7.34
CA ALA A 55 6.02 -10.48 6.40
C ALA A 55 5.27 -9.32 5.70
N MET A 56 5.12 -8.17 6.36
CA MET A 56 4.52 -6.98 5.75
C MET A 56 5.38 -6.46 4.59
N ALA A 57 6.70 -6.47 4.73
CA ALA A 57 7.60 -6.04 3.65
C ALA A 57 7.47 -6.96 2.43
N LEU A 58 7.40 -8.29 2.66
CA LEU A 58 7.12 -9.26 1.59
C LEU A 58 5.76 -9.01 0.93
N PHE A 59 4.71 -8.72 1.71
CA PHE A 59 3.39 -8.44 1.17
C PHE A 59 3.36 -7.15 0.32
N ILE A 60 4.02 -6.09 0.78
CA ILE A 60 4.16 -4.84 0.01
C ILE A 60 4.87 -5.13 -1.31
N ARG A 61 5.99 -5.86 -1.27
CA ARG A 61 6.75 -6.27 -2.46
C ARG A 61 5.86 -7.03 -3.46
N LEU A 62 5.13 -8.04 -3.01
CA LEU A 62 4.21 -8.81 -3.86
C LEU A 62 3.09 -7.93 -4.43
N THR A 63 2.53 -7.02 -3.63
CA THR A 63 1.49 -6.08 -4.09
C THR A 63 2.02 -5.18 -5.21
N MET A 64 3.27 -4.71 -5.11
CA MET A 64 3.89 -3.88 -6.15
C MET A 64 4.01 -4.63 -7.49
N ILE A 65 4.29 -5.93 -7.45
CA ILE A 65 4.35 -6.79 -8.64
C ILE A 65 2.96 -7.00 -9.24
N GLY A 66 1.93 -7.09 -8.38
CA GLY A 66 0.54 -7.26 -8.80
C GLY A 66 -0.13 -6.01 -9.37
N LEU A 67 0.52 -4.84 -9.32
CA LEU A 67 -0.04 -3.61 -9.90
C LEU A 67 -0.16 -3.75 -11.43
N PRO A 68 -1.37 -3.57 -12.01
CA PRO A 68 -1.57 -3.76 -13.44
C PRO A 68 -0.91 -2.65 -14.28
N ASN A 69 -0.77 -1.46 -13.72
CA ASN A 69 -0.19 -0.30 -14.38
C ASN A 69 0.55 0.58 -13.33
N PRO A 70 1.77 0.19 -12.92
CA PRO A 70 2.54 0.95 -11.93
C PRO A 70 2.90 2.36 -12.41
N GLU A 71 3.00 2.59 -13.72
CA GLU A 71 3.27 3.91 -14.29
C GLU A 71 2.13 4.93 -14.12
N HIS A 72 0.89 4.47 -13.94
CA HIS A 72 -0.32 5.28 -13.74
C HIS A 72 -1.01 5.04 -12.39
N THR A 73 -0.34 4.32 -11.49
CA THR A 73 -0.78 4.14 -10.11
C THR A 73 -0.16 5.20 -9.20
N ILE A 74 -0.95 5.72 -8.26
CA ILE A 74 -0.47 6.55 -7.14
C ILE A 74 -0.85 5.85 -5.84
N ILE A 75 0.12 5.72 -4.93
CA ILE A 75 -0.14 5.16 -3.60
C ILE A 75 -0.30 6.28 -2.58
N VAL A 76 -1.36 6.20 -1.79
CA VAL A 76 -1.58 7.03 -0.61
C VAL A 76 -1.28 6.19 0.62
N GLY A 77 -0.34 6.62 1.43
CA GLY A 77 -0.02 5.98 2.70
C GLY A 77 0.14 6.99 3.81
N THR A 78 0.45 6.51 5.00
CA THR A 78 0.59 7.34 6.20
C THR A 78 1.65 6.75 7.13
N ALA A 79 1.90 7.36 8.29
CA ALA A 79 2.83 6.86 9.30
C ALA A 79 2.59 5.38 9.64
N GLY A 80 3.66 4.60 9.81
CA GLY A 80 3.59 3.17 10.11
C GLY A 80 4.75 2.41 9.48
N CYS A 81 4.91 1.12 9.83
CA CYS A 81 6.01 0.31 9.29
C CYS A 81 5.95 0.26 7.76
N GLY A 82 4.78 -0.06 7.20
CA GLY A 82 4.62 -0.23 5.76
C GLY A 82 5.07 0.99 4.94
N ARG A 83 4.88 2.21 5.47
CA ARG A 83 5.38 3.45 4.86
C ARG A 83 6.85 3.36 4.47
N LEU A 84 7.68 2.80 5.34
CA LEU A 84 9.14 2.73 5.17
C LEU A 84 9.55 1.94 3.93
N ALA A 85 8.74 0.97 3.53
CA ALA A 85 8.93 0.18 2.31
C ALA A 85 8.21 0.81 1.10
N ILE A 86 6.96 1.26 1.28
CA ILE A 86 6.16 1.85 0.19
C ILE A 86 6.83 3.10 -0.37
N SER A 87 7.40 3.97 0.47
CA SER A 87 8.05 5.20 0.00
C SER A 87 9.36 4.98 -0.75
N GLN A 88 9.89 3.75 -0.73
CA GLN A 88 11.08 3.35 -1.51
C GLN A 88 10.70 2.78 -2.88
N ALA A 89 9.39 2.61 -3.15
CA ALA A 89 8.95 2.13 -4.43
C ALA A 89 9.00 3.26 -5.49
N ALA A 90 9.37 2.92 -6.72
CA ALA A 90 9.47 3.84 -7.86
C ALA A 90 8.09 4.25 -8.45
N ILE A 91 7.13 4.51 -7.58
CA ILE A 91 5.78 4.96 -7.89
C ILE A 91 5.46 6.21 -7.07
N PRO A 92 4.62 7.12 -7.57
CA PRO A 92 4.28 8.32 -6.82
C PRO A 92 3.60 7.91 -5.52
N PHE A 93 4.14 8.43 -4.42
CA PHE A 93 3.66 8.19 -3.08
C PHE A 93 3.23 9.50 -2.45
N ILE A 94 1.98 9.56 -1.99
CA ILE A 94 1.44 10.68 -1.21
C ILE A 94 1.44 10.25 0.25
N TYR A 95 2.20 11.00 1.05
CA TYR A 95 2.23 10.83 2.48
C TYR A 95 1.12 11.68 3.13
N GLY A 96 0.03 11.02 3.53
CA GLY A 96 -1.07 11.62 4.27
C GLY A 96 -0.78 11.71 5.78
N ASN A 97 -1.61 12.46 6.50
CA ASN A 97 -1.58 12.44 7.95
C ASN A 97 -2.10 11.11 8.48
N TYR A 98 -1.88 10.85 9.77
CA TYR A 98 -2.31 9.60 10.37
C TYR A 98 -3.84 9.54 10.47
N GLY A 99 -4.45 8.67 9.66
CA GLY A 99 -5.90 8.45 9.58
C GLY A 99 -6.63 9.07 8.39
N ASP A 100 -6.00 9.95 7.60
CA ASP A 100 -6.72 10.66 6.52
C ASP A 100 -6.62 10.03 5.12
N THR A 101 -5.93 8.89 4.99
CA THR A 101 -5.54 8.29 3.70
C THR A 101 -6.73 8.07 2.76
N ASN A 102 -7.85 7.55 3.25
CA ASN A 102 -9.05 7.33 2.45
C ASN A 102 -9.75 8.64 2.04
N ALA A 103 -9.64 9.70 2.84
CA ALA A 103 -10.15 11.02 2.46
C ALA A 103 -9.29 11.65 1.36
N VAL A 104 -7.96 11.60 1.51
CA VAL A 104 -7.00 12.04 0.49
C VAL A 104 -7.21 11.28 -0.81
N ALA A 105 -7.33 9.96 -0.75
CA ALA A 105 -7.57 9.11 -1.92
C ALA A 105 -8.89 9.43 -2.63
N SER A 106 -9.96 9.73 -1.89
CA SER A 106 -11.26 10.13 -2.46
C SER A 106 -11.12 11.40 -3.31
N GLY A 107 -10.50 12.45 -2.76
CA GLY A 107 -10.27 13.70 -3.48
C GLY A 107 -9.34 13.52 -4.67
N LEU A 108 -8.23 12.79 -4.46
CA LEU A 108 -7.23 12.50 -5.48
C LEU A 108 -7.85 11.75 -6.67
N LYS A 109 -8.61 10.68 -6.42
CA LYS A 109 -9.22 9.86 -7.47
C LYS A 109 -10.14 10.69 -8.35
N ARG A 110 -11.03 11.48 -7.75
CA ARG A 110 -11.95 12.38 -8.47
C ARG A 110 -11.21 13.44 -9.27
N GLY A 111 -10.19 14.06 -8.68
CA GLY A 111 -9.36 15.07 -9.36
C GLY A 111 -8.61 14.51 -10.56
N LEU A 112 -8.05 13.30 -10.44
CA LEU A 112 -7.36 12.63 -11.54
C LEU A 112 -8.31 12.26 -12.68
N GLU A 113 -9.53 11.83 -12.39
CA GLU A 113 -10.55 11.53 -13.42
C GLU A 113 -10.95 12.78 -14.21
N ILE A 114 -11.08 13.93 -13.54
CA ILE A 114 -11.37 15.21 -14.21
C ILE A 114 -10.17 15.66 -15.06
N ARG A 115 -8.95 15.56 -14.51
CA ARG A 115 -7.74 16.06 -15.18
C ARG A 115 -7.30 15.19 -16.35
N PHE A 116 -7.56 13.88 -16.28
CA PHE A 116 -7.10 12.88 -17.25
C PHE A 116 -8.26 11.97 -17.69
N PRO A 117 -9.29 12.50 -18.38
CA PRO A 117 -10.50 11.74 -18.71
C PRO A 117 -10.25 10.53 -19.63
N ASN A 118 -9.18 10.58 -20.44
CA ASN A 118 -8.83 9.55 -21.41
C ASN A 118 -7.68 8.64 -20.94
N GLN A 119 -7.24 8.75 -19.68
CA GLN A 119 -6.15 7.94 -19.14
C GLN A 119 -6.54 7.42 -17.76
N LYS A 120 -6.70 6.10 -17.64
CA LYS A 120 -7.01 5.48 -16.36
C LYS A 120 -5.88 5.73 -15.37
N LYS A 121 -6.21 6.38 -14.25
CA LYS A 121 -5.32 6.56 -13.10
C LYS A 121 -5.84 5.73 -11.93
N ASP A 122 -4.96 4.88 -11.41
CA ASP A 122 -5.27 4.04 -10.26
C ASP A 122 -4.80 4.75 -8.99
N VAL A 123 -5.65 4.72 -7.96
CA VAL A 123 -5.33 5.21 -6.62
C VAL A 123 -5.42 4.02 -5.69
N VAL A 124 -4.36 3.81 -4.91
CA VAL A 124 -4.29 2.72 -3.94
C VAL A 124 -3.96 3.32 -2.59
N VAL A 125 -4.85 3.15 -1.61
CA VAL A 125 -4.51 3.37 -0.21
C VAL A 125 -3.79 2.14 0.31
N MET A 126 -2.63 2.32 0.92
CA MET A 126 -1.93 1.25 1.63
C MET A 126 -1.48 1.76 3.01
N ALA A 127 -2.10 1.24 4.06
CA ALA A 127 -1.86 1.68 5.43
C ALA A 127 -1.96 0.52 6.41
N GLY A 128 -1.33 0.67 7.58
CA GLY A 128 -1.46 -0.31 8.66
C GLY A 128 -2.88 -0.36 9.23
N ASP A 129 -3.16 -1.44 9.95
CA ASP A 129 -4.38 -1.64 10.73
C ASP A 129 -4.76 -0.44 11.60
N GLY A 130 -3.83 0.10 12.39
CA GLY A 130 -4.11 1.28 13.23
C GLY A 130 -4.50 2.52 12.44
N GLY A 131 -3.93 2.70 11.25
CA GLY A 131 -4.23 3.83 10.37
C GLY A 131 -5.59 3.74 9.67
N LEU A 132 -6.23 2.57 9.65
CA LEU A 132 -7.48 2.31 8.92
C LEU A 132 -8.65 1.94 9.82
N ILE A 133 -8.41 1.09 10.82
CA ILE A 133 -9.46 0.55 11.70
C ILE A 133 -9.56 1.32 13.01
N ASP A 134 -8.50 2.02 13.43
CA ASP A 134 -8.55 2.87 14.63
C ASP A 134 -8.74 4.34 14.23
N ILE A 135 -7.66 5.11 14.09
CA ILE A 135 -7.76 6.57 13.87
C ILE A 135 -8.39 6.94 12.52
N GLY A 136 -8.18 6.12 11.49
CA GLY A 136 -8.72 6.35 10.14
C GLY A 136 -10.10 5.75 9.88
N PHE A 137 -10.74 5.20 10.92
CA PHE A 137 -11.98 4.45 10.79
C PHE A 137 -13.09 5.24 10.11
N GLN A 138 -13.25 6.50 10.51
CA GLN A 138 -14.28 7.37 9.95
C GLN A 138 -14.09 7.57 8.44
N GLN A 139 -12.88 7.91 8.00
CA GLN A 139 -12.60 8.16 6.57
C GLN A 139 -12.73 6.88 5.75
N LEU A 140 -12.32 5.72 6.30
CA LEU A 140 -12.48 4.41 5.67
C LEU A 140 -13.96 4.09 5.43
N MET A 141 -14.78 4.15 6.48
CA MET A 141 -16.20 3.84 6.41
C MET A 141 -16.93 4.76 5.43
N HIS A 142 -16.63 6.07 5.47
CA HIS A 142 -17.24 7.00 4.55
C HIS A 142 -16.81 6.81 3.08
N ALA A 143 -15.58 6.36 2.83
CA ALA A 143 -15.15 6.00 1.47
C ALA A 143 -15.92 4.77 0.96
N TRP A 144 -16.14 3.76 1.82
CA TRP A 144 -16.96 2.60 1.49
C TRP A 144 -18.42 2.98 1.24
N PHE A 145 -19.05 3.78 2.10
CA PHE A 145 -20.44 4.21 1.91
C PHE A 145 -20.66 5.03 0.64
N ARG A 146 -19.65 5.81 0.21
CA ARG A 146 -19.67 6.55 -1.06
C ARG A 146 -19.30 5.68 -2.27
N GLN A 147 -18.89 4.43 -2.06
CA GLN A 147 -18.42 3.54 -3.13
C GLN A 147 -17.31 4.20 -3.97
N GLU A 148 -16.34 4.82 -3.28
CA GLU A 148 -15.22 5.48 -3.96
C GLU A 148 -14.43 4.47 -4.80
N LYS A 149 -14.06 4.86 -6.01
CA LYS A 149 -13.46 3.97 -7.01
C LYS A 149 -11.94 3.85 -6.87
N PHE A 150 -11.48 3.47 -5.69
CA PHE A 150 -10.06 3.21 -5.42
C PHE A 150 -9.89 1.99 -4.50
N THR A 151 -8.69 1.41 -4.51
CA THR A 151 -8.40 0.22 -3.69
C THR A 151 -7.89 0.66 -2.32
N THR A 152 -8.38 0.04 -1.24
CA THR A 152 -7.78 0.16 0.09
C THR A 152 -7.17 -1.18 0.50
N ILE A 153 -5.88 -1.16 0.83
CA ILE A 153 -5.10 -2.30 1.28
C ILE A 153 -4.71 -2.05 2.73
N MET A 154 -5.27 -2.85 3.63
CA MET A 154 -4.89 -2.85 5.04
C MET A 154 -3.74 -3.83 5.26
N LEU A 155 -2.62 -3.30 5.71
CA LEU A 155 -1.47 -4.08 6.17
C LEU A 155 -1.70 -4.49 7.63
N ASP A 156 -2.50 -5.56 7.82
CA ASP A 156 -2.87 -6.07 9.14
C ASP A 156 -1.72 -6.91 9.75
N ASN A 157 -0.88 -6.27 10.55
CA ASN A 157 0.11 -6.92 11.41
C ASN A 157 -0.36 -7.03 12.88
N GLU A 158 -1.61 -6.65 13.16
CA GLU A 158 -2.25 -6.72 14.48
C GLU A 158 -1.52 -5.92 15.59
N VAL A 159 -0.78 -4.87 15.22
CA VAL A 159 0.06 -4.11 16.16
C VAL A 159 0.49 -2.76 15.59
N TYR A 160 0.53 -1.73 16.43
CA TYR A 160 1.28 -0.50 16.13
C TYR A 160 2.79 -0.76 16.21
N GLY A 161 3.34 -1.37 15.17
CA GLY A 161 4.73 -1.81 15.14
C GLY A 161 5.73 -0.66 15.21
N ASN A 162 5.50 0.41 14.43
CA ASN A 162 6.47 1.50 14.27
C ASN A 162 6.67 2.33 15.55
N THR A 163 5.63 2.46 16.37
CA THR A 163 5.68 3.17 17.65
C THR A 163 6.14 2.26 18.80
N GLY A 164 6.51 1.02 18.50
CA GLY A 164 7.16 0.12 19.43
C GLY A 164 6.29 -0.99 20.01
N GLY A 165 5.11 -1.28 19.46
CA GLY A 165 4.37 -2.51 19.79
C GLY A 165 3.16 -2.31 20.71
N GLN A 166 2.38 -1.26 20.49
CA GLN A 166 1.10 -1.05 21.17
C GLN A 166 -0.02 -1.88 20.52
N GLU A 167 -1.06 -2.19 21.28
CA GLU A 167 -2.25 -2.85 20.73
C GLU A 167 -3.00 -1.94 19.74
N SER A 168 -3.62 -2.54 18.73
CA SER A 168 -4.51 -1.91 17.76
C SER A 168 -5.91 -2.53 17.82
N GLY A 169 -6.88 -1.93 17.11
CA GLY A 169 -8.21 -2.53 16.91
C GLY A 169 -8.15 -3.91 16.28
N MET A 170 -7.10 -4.21 15.50
CA MET A 170 -6.87 -5.51 14.87
C MET A 170 -6.06 -6.49 15.73
N THR A 171 -5.50 -6.08 16.87
CA THR A 171 -4.89 -7.00 17.84
C THR A 171 -5.89 -8.05 18.34
N MET A 172 -5.46 -9.30 18.45
CA MET A 172 -6.25 -10.39 19.04
C MET A 172 -6.49 -10.19 20.54
N LYS A 173 -7.70 -10.53 21.01
CA LYS A 173 -8.04 -10.51 22.43
C LYS A 173 -7.09 -11.38 23.26
N GLY A 174 -6.73 -10.89 24.44
CA GLY A 174 -5.80 -11.57 25.36
C GLY A 174 -4.33 -11.42 25.00
N LYS A 175 -3.98 -10.89 23.81
CA LYS A 175 -2.58 -10.68 23.42
C LYS A 175 -1.94 -9.59 24.27
N ILE A 176 -0.83 -9.91 24.94
CA ILE A 176 -0.06 -8.96 25.74
C ILE A 176 0.72 -8.05 24.81
N MET A 177 0.54 -6.74 24.97
CA MET A 177 1.22 -5.68 24.22
C MET A 177 1.74 -4.62 25.18
N LYS A 178 2.57 -3.67 24.72
CA LYS A 178 3.17 -2.66 25.62
C LYS A 178 2.13 -1.82 26.39
N MET A 179 1.00 -1.49 25.76
CA MET A 179 -0.11 -0.75 26.38
C MET A 179 -1.24 -1.67 26.89
N ALA A 180 -1.06 -2.98 26.76
CA ALA A 180 -1.99 -3.99 27.25
C ALA A 180 -1.22 -5.08 28.01
N PRO A 181 -0.61 -4.73 29.17
CA PRO A 181 0.23 -5.67 29.93
C PRO A 181 -0.55 -6.86 30.49
N ARG A 182 -1.87 -6.71 30.66
CA ARG A 182 -2.79 -7.79 31.06
C ARG A 182 -3.52 -8.43 29.87
N GLY A 183 -3.01 -8.21 28.66
CA GLY A 183 -3.66 -8.61 27.41
C GLY A 183 -4.75 -7.62 26.97
N LYS A 184 -5.00 -7.56 25.65
CA LYS A 184 -6.11 -6.80 25.08
C LYS A 184 -7.44 -7.30 25.62
N GLN A 185 -8.28 -6.40 26.12
CA GLN A 185 -9.55 -6.77 26.78
C GLN A 185 -10.71 -6.95 25.79
N VAL A 186 -10.67 -6.25 24.66
CA VAL A 186 -11.72 -6.24 23.64
C VAL A 186 -11.38 -7.17 22.47
N ASP A 187 -12.41 -7.60 21.74
CA ASP A 187 -12.22 -8.46 20.58
C ASP A 187 -11.58 -7.73 19.39
N LYS A 188 -10.99 -8.51 18.49
CA LYS A 188 -10.49 -8.02 17.20
C LYS A 188 -11.68 -7.53 16.38
N ILE A 189 -11.56 -6.34 15.79
CA ILE A 189 -12.62 -5.79 14.93
C ILE A 189 -12.76 -6.66 13.68
N ASP A 190 -14.00 -7.04 13.34
CA ASP A 190 -14.31 -7.76 12.10
C ASP A 190 -14.35 -6.79 10.90
N ALA A 191 -13.17 -6.39 10.42
CA ALA A 191 -13.03 -5.48 9.28
C ALA A 191 -13.70 -6.03 8.00
N ILE A 192 -13.70 -7.36 7.80
CA ILE A 192 -14.33 -8.00 6.64
C ILE A 192 -15.86 -7.94 6.78
N GLY A 193 -16.40 -8.19 7.97
CA GLY A 193 -17.81 -8.00 8.28
C GLY A 193 -18.26 -6.56 8.07
N LEU A 194 -17.48 -5.58 8.53
CA LEU A 194 -17.77 -4.15 8.30
C LEU A 194 -17.77 -3.80 6.81
N ALA A 195 -16.81 -4.30 6.03
CA ALA A 195 -16.78 -4.10 4.58
C ALA A 195 -18.02 -4.71 3.89
N LYS A 196 -18.45 -5.91 4.32
CA LYS A 196 -19.67 -6.58 3.80
C LYS A 196 -20.92 -5.77 4.12
N VAL A 197 -21.09 -5.32 5.37
CA VAL A 197 -22.23 -4.50 5.79
C VAL A 197 -22.25 -3.17 5.04
N SER A 198 -21.07 -2.61 4.76
CA SER A 198 -20.90 -1.38 3.97
C SER A 198 -21.08 -1.61 2.46
N LYS A 199 -21.32 -2.86 2.03
CA LYS A 199 -21.51 -3.27 0.63
C LYS A 199 -20.34 -2.88 -0.27
N VAL A 200 -19.11 -3.08 0.19
CA VAL A 200 -17.92 -2.89 -0.65
C VAL A 200 -17.95 -3.90 -1.80
N ASP A 201 -17.78 -3.43 -3.04
CA ASP A 201 -17.91 -4.24 -4.27
C ASP A 201 -16.92 -5.42 -4.34
N TYR A 202 -15.70 -5.23 -3.82
CA TYR A 202 -14.66 -6.25 -3.82
C TYR A 202 -13.97 -6.34 -2.47
N ILE A 203 -13.98 -7.53 -1.89
CA ILE A 203 -13.38 -7.80 -0.58
C ILE A 203 -12.50 -9.05 -0.71
N ALA A 204 -11.23 -8.91 -0.38
CA ALA A 204 -10.27 -10.01 -0.35
C ALA A 204 -9.48 -9.99 0.95
N ARG A 205 -9.13 -11.18 1.45
CA ARG A 205 -8.17 -11.36 2.54
C ARG A 205 -7.07 -12.27 2.04
N LEU A 206 -5.85 -11.76 2.08
CA LEU A 206 -4.67 -12.41 1.52
C LEU A 206 -3.63 -12.65 2.63
N THR A 207 -2.69 -13.55 2.35
CA THR A 207 -1.55 -13.82 3.22
C THR A 207 -0.30 -13.94 2.35
N PRO A 208 0.84 -13.35 2.75
CA PRO A 208 2.07 -13.45 1.97
C PRO A 208 2.64 -14.88 1.90
N THR A 209 2.12 -15.81 2.72
CA THR A 209 2.51 -17.24 2.68
C THR A 209 2.04 -17.96 1.41
N ASN A 210 1.11 -17.38 0.64
CA ASN A 210 0.77 -17.88 -0.69
C ASN A 210 0.95 -16.75 -1.73
N PRO A 211 2.19 -16.54 -2.23
CA PRO A 211 2.51 -15.43 -3.11
C PRO A 211 1.69 -15.40 -4.41
N SER A 212 1.26 -16.56 -4.90
CA SER A 212 0.46 -16.65 -6.14
C SER A 212 -0.95 -16.08 -6.02
N ARG A 213 -1.43 -15.84 -4.78
CA ARG A 213 -2.75 -15.29 -4.49
C ARG A 213 -2.72 -13.82 -4.08
N VAL A 214 -1.53 -13.26 -3.88
CA VAL A 214 -1.33 -11.84 -3.59
C VAL A 214 -1.34 -11.06 -4.90
#